data_AF-A0A7J8FWK2-F1
#
_entry.id   AF-A0A7J8FWK2-F1
#
_cell.length_a   1.000
_cell.length_b   1.000
_cell.length_c   1.000
_cell.angle_alpha   90.00
_cell.angle_beta   90.00
_cell.angle_gamma   90.00
#
_symmetry.space_group_name_H-M   'P 1'
#
loop_
_entity.id
_entity.type
_entity.pdbx_description
1 polymer ?
#
loop_
_entity_poly.entity_id
_entity_poly.type
_entity_poly.pdbx_seq_one_letter_code
_entity_poly.pdbx_strand_id
1 'polypeptide(L)'
;MMSFLQSHPPIVTFVDSIVKQVVKGLSASFQLVGPSQAVLLYQQFYILRSCLQYSKPLAEYIRNNYREEFRYFIHMPALEKRLPLCYPITQPTTQLFREVLKLVEQKQCVKC
;
A
#
# COMPACT_ATOMS: atom_id res chain seq x y z
N MET A 1 -5.00 -12.69 -13.48
CA MET A 1 -3.64 -12.80 -12.88
C MET A 1 -3.71 -12.97 -11.36
N MET A 2 -4.36 -12.07 -10.60
CA MET A 2 -4.45 -12.20 -9.13
C MET A 2 -5.29 -13.39 -8.63
N SER A 3 -6.27 -13.87 -9.41
CA SER A 3 -7.10 -15.03 -9.04
C SER A 3 -6.31 -16.33 -8.91
N PHE A 4 -5.21 -16.49 -9.65
CA PHE A 4 -4.36 -17.68 -9.60
C PHE A 4 -3.46 -17.72 -8.34
N LEU A 5 -3.06 -16.53 -7.85
CA LEU A 5 -2.17 -16.41 -6.70
C LEU A 5 -2.90 -16.57 -5.36
N GLN A 6 -4.24 -16.47 -5.34
CA GLN A 6 -5.07 -16.51 -4.12
C GLN A 6 -5.00 -17.83 -3.34
N SER A 7 -4.67 -18.95 -3.99
CA SER A 7 -4.61 -20.27 -3.37
C SER A 7 -3.25 -20.63 -2.74
N HIS A 8 -2.26 -19.74 -2.81
CA HIS A 8 -0.88 -20.04 -2.43
C HIS A 8 -0.48 -19.33 -1.13
N PRO A 9 -0.25 -20.05 -0.01
CA PRO A 9 0.21 -19.45 1.25
C PRO A 9 1.37 -18.44 1.14
N PRO A 10 2.36 -18.63 0.24
CA PRO A 10 3.44 -17.66 0.03
C PRO A 10 2.97 -16.25 -0.37
N ILE A 11 1.80 -16.11 -1.00
CA ILE A 11 1.30 -14.79 -1.42
C ILE A 11 0.95 -13.90 -0.23
N VAL A 12 0.45 -14.50 0.86
CA VAL A 12 0.08 -13.76 2.07
C VAL A 12 1.34 -13.26 2.75
N THR A 13 2.36 -14.10 2.90
CA THR A 13 3.67 -13.72 3.44
C THR A 13 4.35 -12.66 2.59
N PHE A 14 4.21 -12.73 1.26
CA PHE A 14 4.73 -11.70 0.37
C PHE A 14 4.04 -10.35 0.58
N VAL A 15 2.71 -10.33 0.60
CA VAL A 15 1.92 -9.10 0.86
C VAL A 15 2.23 -8.52 2.24
N ASP A 16 2.33 -9.37 3.26
CA ASP A 16 2.76 -9.01 4.62
C ASP A 16 4.12 -8.29 4.61
N SER A 17 5.10 -8.85 3.88
CA SER A 17 6.42 -8.21 3.73
C SER A 17 6.35 -6.86 3.02
N ILE A 18 5.49 -6.70 2.02
CA ILE A 18 5.29 -5.43 1.31
C ILE A 18 4.74 -4.38 2.26
N VAL A 19 3.67 -4.70 3.01
CA VAL A 19 3.06 -3.73 3.92
C VAL A 19 4.08 -3.28 4.97
N LYS A 20 4.83 -4.23 5.56
CA LYS A 20 5.90 -3.90 6.52
C LYS A 20 6.98 -2.99 5.93
N GLN A 21 7.38 -3.21 4.67
CA GLN A 21 8.35 -2.35 3.99
C GLN A 21 7.79 -0.95 3.74
N VAL A 22 6.53 -0.83 3.32
CA VAL A 22 5.85 0.47 3.11
C VAL A 22 5.74 1.24 4.42
N VAL A 23 5.26 0.59 5.49
CA VAL A 23 5.17 1.20 6.83
C VAL A 23 6.55 1.67 7.28
N LYS A 24 7.58 0.81 7.20
CA LYS A 24 8.95 1.19 7.57
C LYS A 24 9.47 2.38 6.75
N GLY A 25 9.23 2.38 5.44
CA GLY A 25 9.66 3.44 4.52
C GLY A 25 9.01 4.78 4.79
N LEU A 26 7.75 4.78 5.26
CA LEU A 26 7.01 6.02 5.56
C LEU A 26 7.19 6.48 7.02
N SER A 27 7.48 5.56 7.96
CA SER A 27 7.67 5.85 9.39
C SER A 27 9.08 6.33 9.78
N ALA A 28 10.14 6.00 9.02
CA ALA A 28 11.53 6.26 9.43
C ALA A 28 12.10 7.66 9.11
N SER A 29 12.10 8.65 10.02
CA SER A 29 12.77 9.98 9.89
C SER A 29 12.43 10.85 8.65
N PHE A 30 12.66 12.17 8.73
CA PHE A 30 12.32 13.14 7.66
C PHE A 30 13.23 13.08 6.42
N GLN A 31 13.93 11.97 6.17
CA GLN A 31 14.76 11.83 4.99
C GLN A 31 13.92 11.57 3.73
N LEU A 32 14.20 12.36 2.69
CA LEU A 32 13.62 12.21 1.36
C LEU A 32 13.99 10.84 0.78
N VAL A 33 13.05 10.21 0.08
CA VAL A 33 13.33 8.96 -0.65
C VAL A 33 14.16 9.26 -1.88
N GLY A 34 15.21 8.47 -2.10
CA GLY A 34 15.98 8.49 -3.34
C GLY A 34 15.17 7.98 -4.54
N PRO A 35 15.65 8.15 -5.78
CA PRO A 35 14.91 7.80 -6.98
C PRO A 35 14.48 6.32 -7.02
N SER A 36 15.39 5.40 -6.69
CA SER A 36 15.10 3.97 -6.66
C SER A 36 14.06 3.59 -5.61
N GLN A 37 14.11 4.23 -4.43
CA GLN A 37 13.15 4.01 -3.36
C GLN A 37 11.77 4.57 -3.73
N ALA A 38 11.71 5.70 -4.43
CA ALA A 38 10.47 6.25 -4.93
C ALA A 38 9.79 5.31 -5.95
N VAL A 39 10.57 4.72 -6.87
CA VAL A 39 10.05 3.70 -7.81
C VAL A 39 9.57 2.45 -7.07
N LEU A 40 10.34 1.97 -6.08
CA LEU A 40 9.94 0.82 -5.27
C LEU A 40 8.62 1.09 -4.53
N LEU A 41 8.47 2.28 -3.96
CA LEU A 41 7.25 2.70 -3.26
C LEU A 41 6.04 2.69 -4.20
N TYR A 42 6.20 3.22 -5.42
CA TYR A 42 5.17 3.15 -6.46
C TYR A 42 4.76 1.70 -6.77
N GLN A 43 5.73 0.81 -6.99
CA GLN A 43 5.47 -0.60 -7.28
C GLN A 43 4.75 -1.30 -6.14
N GLN A 44 5.17 -1.06 -4.89
CA GLN A 44 4.54 -1.63 -3.70
C GLN A 44 3.08 -1.18 -3.58
N PHE A 45 2.80 0.11 -3.74
CA PHE A 45 1.41 0.59 -3.73
C PHE A 45 0.58 0.02 -4.89
N TYR A 46 1.20 -0.23 -6.04
CA TYR A 46 0.51 -0.82 -7.19
C TYR A 46 0.07 -2.26 -6.90
N ILE A 47 0.96 -3.03 -6.28
CA ILE A 47 0.67 -4.39 -5.81
C ILE A 47 -0.44 -4.35 -4.76
N LEU A 48 -0.33 -3.48 -3.76
CA LEU A 48 -1.34 -3.35 -2.71
C LEU A 48 -2.72 -2.97 -3.27
N ARG A 49 -2.80 -1.98 -4.17
CA ARG A 49 -4.05 -1.64 -4.86
C ARG A 49 -4.62 -2.86 -5.58
N SER A 50 -3.77 -3.59 -6.30
CA SER A 50 -4.20 -4.76 -7.06
C SER A 50 -4.71 -5.88 -6.15
N CYS A 51 -4.07 -6.11 -5.01
CA CYS A 51 -4.55 -7.03 -3.97
C CYS A 51 -5.92 -6.60 -3.43
N LEU A 52 -6.05 -5.32 -3.07
CA LEU A 52 -7.28 -4.77 -2.49
C LEU A 52 -8.46 -4.75 -3.47
N GLN A 53 -8.19 -4.51 -4.76
CA GLN A 53 -9.21 -4.35 -5.79
C GLN A 53 -9.66 -5.68 -6.39
N TYR A 54 -8.73 -6.62 -6.62
CA TYR A 54 -9.00 -7.82 -7.42
C TYR A 54 -8.95 -9.13 -6.62
N SER A 55 -8.63 -9.08 -5.32
CA SER A 55 -8.53 -10.28 -4.49
C SER A 55 -9.25 -10.11 -3.16
N LYS A 56 -10.46 -10.69 -3.05
CA LYS A 56 -11.24 -10.63 -1.81
C LYS A 56 -10.46 -11.19 -0.61
N PRO A 57 -9.84 -12.39 -0.66
CA PRO A 57 -9.10 -12.91 0.50
C PRO A 57 -7.94 -12.02 0.94
N LEU A 58 -7.19 -11.46 -0.02
CA LEU A 58 -6.07 -10.56 0.29
C LEU A 58 -6.54 -9.21 0.79
N ALA A 59 -7.63 -8.68 0.21
CA ALA A 59 -8.22 -7.44 0.67
C ALA A 59 -8.72 -7.55 2.11
N GLU A 60 -9.34 -8.68 2.47
CA GLU A 60 -9.77 -8.98 3.84
C GLU A 60 -8.55 -9.12 4.77
N TYR A 61 -7.54 -9.87 4.37
CA TYR A 61 -6.30 -10.00 5.13
C TYR A 61 -5.65 -8.63 5.40
N ILE A 62 -5.48 -7.79 4.38
CA ILE A 62 -4.88 -6.45 4.52
C ILE A 62 -5.73 -5.59 5.47
N ARG A 63 -7.06 -5.54 5.29
CA ARG A 63 -7.95 -4.73 6.13
C ARG A 63 -7.99 -5.20 7.58
N ASN A 64 -7.94 -6.51 7.83
CA ASN A 64 -8.04 -7.05 9.18
C ASN A 64 -6.73 -6.89 9.96
N ASN A 65 -5.58 -6.98 9.28
CA ASN A 65 -4.27 -6.99 9.96
C ASN A 65 -3.54 -5.65 9.93
N TYR A 66 -3.83 -4.77 8.96
CA TYR A 66 -3.00 -3.58 8.71
C TYR A 66 -3.74 -2.24 8.74
N ARG A 67 -5.05 -2.24 8.99
CA ARG A 67 -5.86 -1.02 8.92
C ARG A 67 -5.39 0.07 9.88
N GLU A 68 -4.97 -0.30 11.08
CA GLU A 68 -4.47 0.66 12.06
C GLU A 68 -3.11 1.25 11.62
N GLU A 69 -2.23 0.44 11.03
CA GLU A 69 -0.98 0.91 10.46
C GLU A 69 -1.22 1.89 9.31
N PHE A 70 -2.21 1.62 8.47
CA PHE A 70 -2.61 2.56 7.44
C PHE A 70 -3.11 3.88 8.04
N ARG A 71 -3.90 3.81 9.11
CA ARG A 71 -4.46 4.98 9.80
C ARG A 71 -3.40 5.83 10.51
N TYR A 72 -2.41 5.21 11.17
CA TYR A 72 -1.43 5.94 12.01
C TYR A 72 -0.10 6.23 11.32
N PHE A 73 0.36 5.38 10.39
CA PHE A 73 1.69 5.50 9.79
C PHE A 73 1.67 5.83 8.29
N ILE A 74 0.59 5.52 7.58
CA ILE A 74 0.48 5.70 6.13
C ILE A 74 -0.55 6.79 5.83
N HIS A 75 -0.22 8.06 6.11
CA HIS A 75 -1.08 9.21 5.79
C HIS A 75 -0.45 10.17 4.77
N MET A 76 -1.27 10.94 4.06
CA MET A 76 -0.84 11.85 2.97
C MET A 76 0.31 12.79 3.37
N PRO A 77 0.30 13.44 4.56
CA PRO A 77 1.42 14.28 4.99
C PRO A 77 2.75 13.54 5.13
N ALA A 78 2.75 12.23 5.38
CA ALA A 78 3.97 11.43 5.45
C ALA A 78 4.53 11.20 4.04
N LEU A 79 3.67 10.93 3.06
CA LEU A 79 4.09 10.74 1.67
C LEU A 79 4.66 12.04 1.06
N GLU A 80 3.97 13.16 1.23
CA GLU A 80 4.38 14.45 0.64
C GLU A 80 5.72 14.95 1.20
N LYS A 81 6.00 14.68 2.49
CA LYS A 81 7.29 15.01 3.11
C LYS A 81 8.45 14.13 2.62
N ARG A 82 8.14 12.97 2.03
CA ARG A 82 9.13 11.97 1.62
C ARG A 82 9.46 12.04 0.14
N LEU A 83 8.45 12.23 -0.69
CA LEU A 83 8.52 12.05 -2.12
C LEU A 83 8.72 13.41 -2.82
N PRO A 84 9.92 13.70 -3.36
CA PRO A 84 10.21 15.00 -3.96
C PRO A 84 9.28 15.32 -5.13
N LEU A 85 8.76 16.55 -5.18
CA LEU A 85 7.87 17.01 -6.26
C LEU A 85 8.54 17.00 -7.65
N CYS A 86 9.88 17.02 -7.70
CA CYS A 86 10.63 16.97 -8.95
C CYS A 86 10.68 15.58 -9.59
N TYR A 87 10.27 14.51 -8.89
CA TYR A 87 10.25 13.18 -9.49
C TYR A 87 9.02 13.01 -10.39
N PRO A 88 9.20 12.51 -11.63
CA PRO A 88 8.08 12.30 -12.56
C PRO A 88 7.00 11.35 -12.00
N ILE A 89 7.40 10.43 -11.13
CA ILE A 89 6.51 9.44 -10.52
C ILE A 89 5.74 9.98 -9.30
N THR A 90 5.96 11.22 -8.88
CA THR A 90 5.35 11.75 -7.66
C THR A 90 3.83 11.83 -7.76
N GLN A 91 3.33 12.46 -8.81
CA GLN A 91 1.88 12.58 -9.02
C GLN A 91 1.18 11.21 -9.16
N PRO A 92 1.65 10.25 -9.98
CA PRO A 92 1.01 8.94 -10.06
C PRO A 92 1.14 8.14 -8.75
N THR A 93 2.24 8.26 -8.00
CA THR A 93 2.37 7.61 -6.69
C THR A 93 1.38 8.18 -5.68
N THR A 94 1.22 9.50 -5.65
CA THR A 94 0.26 10.19 -4.78
C THR A 94 -1.18 9.79 -5.10
N GLN A 95 -1.53 9.67 -6.38
CA GLN A 95 -2.85 9.17 -6.77
C GLN A 95 -3.06 7.72 -6.29
N LEU A 96 -2.09 6.85 -6.57
CA LEU A 96 -2.15 5.45 -6.22
C LEU A 96 -2.27 5.24 -4.70
N PHE A 97 -1.57 6.05 -3.93
CA PHE A 97 -1.68 6.09 -2.47
C PHE A 97 -3.10 6.41 -2.00
N ARG A 98 -3.74 7.46 -2.57
CA ARG A 98 -5.13 7.82 -2.23
C ARG A 98 -6.10 6.68 -2.56
N GLU A 99 -5.91 6.00 -3.69
CA GLU A 99 -6.70 4.83 -4.07
C GLU A 99 -6.55 3.70 -3.05
N VAL A 100 -5.32 3.39 -2.63
CA VAL A 100 -5.05 2.37 -1.61
C VAL A 100 -5.71 2.72 -0.29
N LEU A 101 -5.55 3.95 0.21
CA LEU A 101 -6.19 4.38 1.46
C LEU A 101 -7.71 4.21 1.41
N LYS A 102 -8.34 4.68 0.33
CA LYS A 102 -9.78 4.52 0.12
C LYS A 102 -10.20 3.04 0.16
N LEU A 103 -9.44 2.16 -0.49
CA LEU A 103 -9.75 0.73 -0.55
C LEU A 103 -9.54 0.00 0.80
N VAL A 104 -8.57 0.43 1.61
CA VAL A 104 -8.36 -0.09 2.97
C VAL A 104 -9.46 0.39 3.92
N GLU A 105 -9.88 1.64 3.81
CA GLU A 105 -10.93 2.22 4.66
C GLU A 105 -12.35 1.74 4.34
N GLN A 106 -12.60 1.20 3.13
CA GLN A 106 -13.88 0.63 2.75
C GLN A 106 -14.31 -0.43 3.77
N LYS A 107 -15.35 -0.11 4.55
CA LYS A 107 -16.03 -1.07 5.41
C LYS A 107 -16.58 -2.21 4.54
N GLN A 108 -16.35 -3.44 4.95
CA GLN A 108 -17.03 -4.59 4.36
C GLN A 108 -18.54 -4.33 4.43
N CYS A 109 -19.19 -4.21 3.28
CA CYS A 109 -20.64 -4.36 3.23
C CYS A 109 -20.89 -5.85 3.43
N VAL A 110 -21.18 -6.25 4.66
CA VAL A 110 -21.70 -7.59 4.96
C VAL A 110 -23.05 -7.63 4.25
N LYS A 111 -23.11 -8.25 3.07
CA LYS A 111 -24.40 -8.67 2.53
C LYS A 111 -24.85 -9.83 3.41
N CYS A 112 -25.80 -9.54 4.30
CA CYS A 112 -26.55 -10.51 5.08
C CYS A 112 -27.20 -11.55 4.16
#